data_AF-A0A183D9M2-F1
#
_entry.id   AF-A0A183D9M2-F1
#
_cell.length_a   1.000
_cell.length_b   1.000
_cell.length_c   1.000
_cell.angle_alpha   90.00
_cell.angle_beta   90.00
_cell.angle_gamma   90.00
#
_symmetry.space_group_name_H-M   'P 1'
#
loop_
_entity.id
_entity.type
_entity.pdbx_description
1 polymer ?
#
loop_
_entity_poly.entity_id
_entity_poly.type
_entity_poly.pdbx_seq_one_letter_code
_entity_poly.pdbx_strand_id
1 'polypeptide(L)'
;MMSQLSDVNGNIKIDGLLDLVAPVTDEERRLYKALDFDMEDYRSDIGAVRLISDQKEKVLMNRWRNPSLSLHGIEGAFSGEGAKTIIPSKVIGKFSIRLVPNMEPAKVDQIVLNHLNALWKKRGSPNHFR
;
A
#
# COMPACT_ATOMS: atom_id res chain seq x y z
N MET A 1 -8.81 7.26 -8.27
CA MET A 1 -8.99 5.89 -7.76
C MET A 1 -7.74 5.42 -7.04
N MET A 2 -6.57 5.39 -7.69
CA MET A 2 -5.32 4.94 -7.05
C MET A 2 -5.03 5.64 -5.71
N SER A 3 -5.26 6.95 -5.62
CA SER A 3 -5.11 7.73 -4.39
C SER A 3 -6.08 7.39 -3.25
N GLN A 4 -7.10 6.56 -3.50
CA GLN A 4 -8.07 6.13 -2.49
C GLN A 4 -7.71 4.75 -1.90
N LEU A 5 -6.61 4.13 -2.35
CA LEU A 5 -6.19 2.81 -1.86
C LEU A 5 -5.39 2.87 -0.55
N SER A 6 -4.81 4.03 -0.22
CA SER A 6 -4.10 4.28 1.03
C SER A 6 -4.22 5.74 1.46
N ASP A 7 -4.04 6.02 2.75
CA ASP A 7 -3.93 7.40 3.25
C ASP A 7 -2.48 7.92 3.29
N VAL A 8 -2.34 9.18 3.72
CA VAL A 8 -1.06 9.90 3.84
C VAL A 8 -0.11 9.29 4.87
N ASN A 9 -0.62 8.44 5.77
CA ASN A 9 0.17 7.75 6.79
C ASN A 9 0.56 6.32 6.34
N GLY A 10 0.21 5.93 5.10
CA GLY A 10 0.49 4.60 4.56
C GLY A 10 -0.51 3.53 4.99
N ASN A 11 -1.62 3.88 5.64
CA ASN A 11 -2.63 2.88 5.97
C ASN A 11 -3.46 2.53 4.74
N ILE A 12 -3.65 1.23 4.50
CA ILE A 12 -4.46 0.73 3.40
C ILE A 12 -5.95 1.01 3.68
N LYS A 13 -6.68 1.50 2.68
CA LYS A 13 -8.10 1.89 2.75
C LYS A 13 -9.04 0.92 2.03
N ILE A 14 -8.58 -0.29 1.79
CA ILE A 14 -9.36 -1.35 1.14
C ILE A 14 -10.14 -2.10 2.22
N ASP A 15 -11.45 -1.89 2.24
CA ASP A 15 -12.36 -2.47 3.22
C ASP A 15 -12.26 -4.00 3.25
N GLY A 16 -12.21 -4.58 4.45
CA GLY A 16 -12.10 -6.03 4.68
C GLY A 16 -10.69 -6.62 4.49
N LEU A 17 -9.72 -5.86 3.98
CA LEU A 17 -8.35 -6.37 3.77
C LEU A 17 -7.62 -6.56 5.11
N LEU A 18 -7.74 -5.60 6.02
CA LEU A 18 -7.04 -5.64 7.31
C LEU A 18 -7.63 -6.68 8.27
N ASP A 19 -8.85 -7.14 8.04
CA ASP A 19 -9.50 -8.18 8.84
C ASP A 19 -8.81 -9.55 8.67
N LEU A 20 -8.05 -9.74 7.58
CA LEU A 20 -7.26 -10.94 7.32
C LEU A 20 -5.94 -10.98 8.11
N VAL A 21 -5.54 -9.86 8.69
CA VAL A 21 -4.23 -9.69 9.31
C VAL A 21 -4.26 -10.31 10.70
N ALA A 22 -3.33 -11.23 10.99
CA ALA A 22 -3.23 -11.84 12.32
C ALA A 22 -3.12 -10.78 13.44
N PRO A 23 -3.78 -10.96 14.59
CA PRO A 23 -3.64 -10.04 15.71
C PRO A 23 -2.23 -10.13 16.31
N VAL A 24 -1.74 -9.00 16.82
CA VAL A 24 -0.42 -8.93 17.44
C VAL A 24 -0.54 -9.39 18.89
N THR A 25 0.24 -10.41 19.26
CA THR A 25 0.28 -10.91 20.64
C THR A 25 1.27 -10.12 21.49
N ASP A 26 1.11 -10.13 22.81
CA ASP A 26 2.08 -9.50 23.72
C ASP A 26 3.46 -10.14 23.66
N GLU A 27 3.52 -11.44 23.37
CA GLU A 27 4.78 -12.15 23.17
C GLU A 27 5.49 -11.67 21.91
N GLU A 28 4.77 -11.60 20.77
CA GLU A 28 5.32 -11.05 19.53
C GLU A 28 5.80 -9.60 19.74
N ARG A 29 5.03 -8.80 20.48
CA ARG A 29 5.39 -7.41 20.81
C ARG A 29 6.71 -7.31 21.58
N ARG A 30 6.98 -8.24 22.51
CA ARG A 30 8.22 -8.28 23.28
C ARG A 30 9.44 -8.52 22.40
N LEU A 31 9.32 -9.33 21.34
CA LEU A 31 10.41 -9.60 20.41
C LEU A 31 10.92 -8.32 19.75
N TYR A 32 10.02 -7.46 19.27
CA TYR A 32 10.42 -6.20 18.62
C TYR A 32 11.13 -5.22 19.55
N LYS A 33 10.79 -5.23 20.85
CA LYS A 33 11.45 -4.35 21.83
C LYS A 33 12.90 -4.76 22.06
N ALA A 34 13.17 -6.07 22.10
CA ALA A 34 14.49 -6.63 22.36
C ALA A 34 15.46 -6.50 21.18
N LEU A 35 14.96 -6.26 19.96
CA LEU A 35 15.82 -6.13 18.78
C LEU A 35 16.70 -4.89 18.84
N ASP A 36 17.96 -5.06 18.49
CA ASP A 36 18.88 -3.96 18.23
C ASP A 36 18.60 -3.40 16.83
N PHE A 37 18.11 -2.17 16.77
CA PHE A 37 17.77 -1.49 15.53
C PHE A 37 17.86 0.02 15.76
N ASP A 38 18.89 0.62 15.17
CA ASP A 38 19.05 2.06 15.12
C ASP A 38 18.18 2.64 13.99
N MET A 39 17.21 3.47 14.35
CA MET A 39 16.30 4.08 13.39
C MET A 39 16.97 5.18 12.57
N GLU A 40 17.97 5.85 13.11
CA GLU A 40 18.66 6.95 12.45
C GLU A 40 19.64 6.43 11.41
N ASP A 41 20.39 5.38 11.74
CA ASP A 41 21.24 4.68 10.77
C ASP A 41 20.38 4.14 9.61
N TYR A 42 19.28 3.43 9.92
CA TYR A 42 18.38 2.94 8.89
C TYR A 42 17.79 4.05 8.02
N ARG A 43 17.41 5.19 8.62
CA ARG A 43 16.88 6.36 7.89
C ARG A 43 17.94 6.94 6.96
N SER A 44 19.18 7.04 7.42
CA SER A 44 20.33 7.53 6.66
C SER A 44 20.64 6.62 5.47
N ASP A 45 20.68 5.30 5.69
CA ASP A 45 21.00 4.30 4.66
C ASP A 45 20.04 4.32 3.48
N ILE A 46 18.74 4.54 3.75
CA ILE A 46 17.72 4.64 2.69
C ILE A 46 17.59 6.06 2.11
N GLY A 47 18.39 7.02 2.58
CA GLY A 47 18.36 8.41 2.14
C GLY A 47 17.04 9.12 2.45
N ALA A 48 16.28 8.68 3.45
CA ALA A 48 14.97 9.26 3.76
C ALA A 48 15.14 10.48 4.67
N VAL A 49 14.42 11.58 4.42
CA VAL A 49 14.40 12.73 5.35
C VAL A 49 13.75 12.36 6.68
N ARG A 50 12.74 11.50 6.65
CA ARG A 50 12.06 10.96 7.84
C ARG A 50 11.44 9.59 7.55
N LEU A 51 11.31 8.78 8.58
CA LEU A 51 10.51 7.55 8.53
C LEU A 51 9.02 7.87 8.73
N ILE A 52 8.15 6.94 8.32
CA ILE A 52 6.69 7.07 8.50
C ILE A 52 6.31 7.05 9.99
N SER A 53 7.08 6.36 10.82
CA SER A 53 6.91 6.33 12.26
C SER A 53 8.22 6.59 12.98
N ASP A 54 8.12 7.24 14.12
CA ASP A 54 9.14 7.52 15.13
C ASP A 54 9.29 6.38 16.16
N GLN A 55 8.52 5.30 16.04
CA GLN A 55 8.56 4.17 16.96
C GLN A 55 9.23 2.97 16.30
N LYS A 56 10.37 2.52 16.86
CA LYS A 56 11.14 1.35 16.42
C LYS A 56 10.24 0.15 16.14
N GLU A 57 9.39 -0.16 17.11
CA GLU A 57 8.45 -1.28 17.05
C GLU A 57 7.53 -1.18 15.82
N LYS A 58 6.92 -0.01 15.57
CA LYS A 58 6.03 0.20 14.41
C LYS A 58 6.78 0.10 13.09
N VAL A 59 8.00 0.65 13.00
CA VAL A 59 8.82 0.55 11.78
C VAL A 59 9.09 -0.92 11.44
N LEU A 60 9.51 -1.71 12.41
CA LEU A 60 9.80 -3.14 12.21
C LEU A 60 8.53 -3.94 11.89
N MET A 61 7.45 -3.73 12.64
CA MET A 61 6.16 -4.39 12.39
C MET A 61 5.62 -4.07 10.99
N ASN A 62 5.68 -2.80 10.55
CA ASN A 62 5.24 -2.42 9.21
C ASN A 62 6.07 -3.05 8.08
N ARG A 63 7.34 -3.38 8.35
CA ARG A 63 8.20 -4.04 7.38
C ARG A 63 7.99 -5.55 7.33
N TRP A 64 7.66 -6.18 8.45
CA TRP A 64 7.69 -7.65 8.56
C TRP A 64 6.32 -8.30 8.67
N ARG A 65 5.37 -7.67 9.36
CA ARG A 65 4.16 -8.34 9.84
C ARG A 65 2.86 -7.66 9.41
N ASN A 66 2.86 -6.37 9.14
CA ASN A 66 1.70 -5.65 8.60
C ASN A 66 1.79 -5.60 7.07
N PRO A 67 0.65 -5.68 6.35
CA PRO A 67 0.65 -5.52 4.91
C PRO A 67 1.01 -4.08 4.53
N SER A 68 1.57 -3.91 3.34
CA SER A 68 1.86 -2.60 2.76
C SER A 68 1.36 -2.51 1.33
N LEU A 69 0.97 -1.31 0.89
CA LEU A 69 0.56 -1.03 -0.48
C LEU A 69 1.52 -0.03 -1.11
N SER A 70 1.94 -0.29 -2.34
CA SER A 70 2.82 0.60 -3.10
C SER A 70 2.24 0.87 -4.48
N LEU A 71 2.20 2.14 -4.88
CA LEU A 71 1.85 2.56 -6.24
C LEU A 71 3.12 2.60 -7.09
N HIS A 72 3.11 1.93 -8.24
CA HIS A 72 4.28 1.77 -9.10
C HIS A 72 4.26 2.70 -10.31
N GLY A 73 3.07 3.08 -10.79
CA GLY A 73 2.94 4.00 -11.90
C GLY A 73 1.67 3.81 -12.72
N ILE A 74 1.63 4.48 -13.88
CA ILE A 74 0.50 4.47 -14.81
C ILE A 74 1.04 4.17 -16.20
N GLU A 75 0.56 3.10 -16.81
CA GLU A 75 0.83 2.75 -18.21
C GLU A 75 -0.26 3.34 -19.13
N GLY A 76 0.12 3.73 -20.35
CA GLY A 76 -0.78 4.30 -21.35
C GLY A 76 -0.90 5.83 -21.31
N ALA A 77 -0.36 6.47 -20.27
CA ALA A 77 -0.26 7.92 -20.17
C ALA A 77 1.07 8.45 -20.76
N PHE A 78 1.24 9.78 -20.79
CA PHE A 78 2.51 10.40 -21.10
C PHE A 78 3.42 10.40 -19.87
N SER A 79 4.59 9.77 -19.97
CA SER A 79 5.59 9.65 -18.90
C SER A 79 6.99 10.11 -19.31
N GLY A 80 7.13 10.72 -20.50
CA GLY A 80 8.39 11.29 -20.97
C GLY A 80 8.63 12.70 -20.45
N GLU A 81 9.81 13.25 -20.70
CA GLU A 81 10.14 14.64 -20.38
C GLU A 81 9.38 15.63 -21.25
N GLY A 82 9.16 16.83 -20.72
CA GLY A 82 8.48 17.92 -21.42
C GLY A 82 6.96 17.86 -21.30
N ALA A 83 6.27 18.33 -22.33
CA ALA A 83 4.82 18.45 -22.34
C ALA A 83 4.20 17.79 -23.57
N LYS A 84 3.08 17.10 -23.38
CA LYS A 84 2.25 16.55 -24.45
C LYS A 84 0.78 16.84 -24.15
N THR A 85 0.12 17.57 -25.04
CA THR A 85 -1.31 17.91 -24.94
C THR A 85 -2.17 16.75 -25.43
N ILE A 86 -2.26 15.67 -24.64
CA ILE A 86 -2.97 14.44 -24.99
C ILE A 86 -3.94 14.04 -23.88
N ILE A 87 -5.08 13.48 -24.27
CA ILE A 87 -5.99 12.74 -23.38
C ILE A 87 -5.79 11.25 -23.69
N PRO A 88 -5.13 10.48 -22.81
CA PRO A 88 -4.98 9.04 -22.99
C PRO A 88 -6.33 8.33 -23.09
N SER A 89 -6.53 7.53 -24.14
CA SER A 89 -7.78 6.78 -24.34
C SER A 89 -7.93 5.60 -23.39
N LYS A 90 -6.82 5.03 -22.91
CA LYS A 90 -6.76 3.94 -21.93
C LYS A 90 -5.52 4.10 -21.07
N VAL A 91 -5.68 3.84 -19.77
CA VAL A 91 -4.56 3.79 -18.82
C VAL A 91 -4.68 2.55 -17.93
N ILE A 92 -3.55 2.08 -17.40
CA ILE A 92 -3.46 0.99 -16.44
C ILE A 92 -2.65 1.46 -15.24
N GLY A 93 -3.31 1.58 -14.09
CA GLY A 93 -2.63 1.87 -12.82
C GLY A 93 -2.00 0.60 -12.25
N LYS A 94 -0.71 0.66 -11.89
CA LYS A 94 0.03 -0.46 -11.31
C LYS A 94 0.29 -0.21 -9.83
N PHE A 95 -0.05 -1.18 -9.01
CA PHE A 95 0.23 -1.19 -7.57
C PHE A 95 0.41 -2.63 -7.09
N SER A 96 0.94 -2.81 -5.89
CA SER A 96 1.04 -4.12 -5.24
C SER A 96 0.71 -4.03 -3.76
N ILE A 97 0.26 -5.14 -3.20
CA ILE A 97 0.10 -5.33 -1.76
C ILE A 97 1.10 -6.41 -1.32
N ARG A 98 1.92 -6.11 -0.32
CA ARG A 98 2.75 -7.11 0.37
C ARG A 98 1.87 -7.86 1.35
N LEU A 99 1.78 -9.17 1.18
CA LEU A 99 0.96 -10.06 2.01
C LEU A 99 1.72 -10.46 3.27
N VAL A 100 0.96 -10.77 4.31
CA VAL A 100 1.45 -11.23 5.61
C VAL A 100 0.67 -12.48 6.02
N PRO A 101 1.01 -13.18 7.12
CA PRO A 101 0.33 -14.41 7.50
C PRO A 101 -1.20 -14.28 7.51
N ASN A 102 -1.88 -15.36 7.07
CA ASN A 102 -3.33 -15.49 6.89
C ASN A 102 -3.94 -14.72 5.71
N MET A 103 -3.15 -13.96 4.95
CA MET A 103 -3.62 -13.30 3.72
C MET A 103 -3.43 -14.21 2.51
N GLU A 104 -4.43 -15.02 2.18
CA GLU A 104 -4.42 -15.84 0.96
C GLU A 104 -4.55 -14.97 -0.30
N PRO A 105 -3.68 -15.13 -1.32
CA PRO A 105 -3.69 -14.30 -2.53
C PRO A 105 -5.07 -14.21 -3.21
N ALA A 106 -5.74 -15.35 -3.41
CA ALA A 106 -7.06 -15.38 -4.05
C ALA A 106 -8.13 -14.59 -3.29
N LYS A 107 -8.08 -14.61 -1.95
CA LYS A 107 -9.01 -13.85 -1.10
C LYS A 107 -8.71 -12.35 -1.17
N VAL A 108 -7.43 -11.98 -1.16
CA VAL A 108 -6.98 -10.60 -1.31
C VAL A 108 -7.40 -10.03 -2.66
N ASP A 109 -7.19 -10.77 -3.75
CA ASP A 109 -7.61 -10.36 -5.09
C ASP A 109 -9.11 -10.09 -5.14
N GLN A 110 -9.92 -10.99 -4.59
CA GLN A 110 -11.36 -10.82 -4.54
C GLN A 110 -11.77 -9.55 -3.77
N ILE A 111 -11.15 -9.28 -2.62
CA ILE A 111 -11.42 -8.08 -1.80
C ILE A 111 -11.04 -6.82 -2.58
N VAL A 112 -9.85 -6.79 -3.17
CA VAL A 112 -9.33 -5.65 -3.93
C VAL A 112 -10.22 -5.36 -5.15
N LEU A 113 -10.57 -6.38 -5.93
CA LEU A 113 -11.45 -6.23 -7.09
C LEU A 113 -12.83 -5.71 -6.69
N ASN A 114 -13.41 -6.22 -5.60
CA ASN A 114 -14.69 -5.73 -5.10
C ASN A 114 -14.62 -4.25 -4.71
N HIS A 115 -13.59 -3.86 -3.97
CA HIS A 115 -13.38 -2.47 -3.56
C HIS A 115 -13.20 -1.53 -4.77
N LEU A 116 -12.37 -1.92 -5.74
CA LEU A 116 -12.14 -1.14 -6.95
C LEU A 116 -13.43 -0.98 -7.78
N ASN A 117 -14.21 -2.04 -7.94
CA ASN A 117 -15.50 -1.99 -8.63
C ASN A 117 -16.51 -1.09 -7.91
N ALA A 118 -16.56 -1.14 -6.58
CA ALA A 118 -17.41 -0.25 -5.78
C ALA A 118 -16.99 1.22 -5.93
N LEU A 119 -15.68 1.51 -5.88
CA LEU A 119 -15.14 2.85 -6.13
C LEU A 119 -15.46 3.34 -7.55
N TRP A 120 -15.37 2.48 -8.57
CA TRP A 120 -15.71 2.83 -9.94
C TRP A 120 -17.20 3.19 -10.07
N LYS A 121 -18.09 2.36 -9.50
CA LYS A 121 -19.53 2.63 -9.48
C LYS A 121 -19.84 3.98 -8.83
N LYS A 122 -19.22 4.29 -7.68
CA LYS A 122 -19.38 5.57 -6.99
C LYS A 122 -18.89 6.77 -7.81
N ARG A 123 -17.85 6.59 -8.63
CA ARG A 123 -17.32 7.65 -9.51
C ARG A 123 -18.31 8.04 -10.61
N GLY A 124 -19.23 7.15 -11.02
CA GLY A 124 -20.24 7.44 -12.04
C GLY A 124 -19.65 7.78 -13.42
N SER A 125 -18.45 7.27 -13.73
CA SER A 125 -17.80 7.54 -15.01
C SER A 125 -18.48 6.75 -16.14
N PRO A 126 -18.68 7.35 -17.33
CA PRO A 126 -19.24 6.65 -18.48
C PRO A 126 -18.23 5.72 -19.19
N ASN A 127 -16.98 5.71 -18.73
CA ASN A 127 -15.93 4.86 -19.31
C ASN A 127 -16.08 3.40 -18.83
N HIS A 128 -15.34 2.50 -19.47
CA HIS A 128 -15.26 1.10 -19.03
C HIS A 128 -14.11 0.91 -18.04
N PHE A 129 -14.39 0.26 -16.91
CA PHE A 129 -13.38 -0.26 -16.00
C PHE A 129 -13.24 -1.75 -16.24
N ARG A 130 -12.01 -2.21 -16.47
CA ARG A 130 -11.64 -3.60 -16.76
C ARG A 130 -10.39 -3.95 -15.99
#